data_AF-A0A1Q6M2K6-F1
#
_entry.id   AF-A0A1Q6M2K6-F1
#
_cell.length_a   1.000
_cell.length_b   1.000
_cell.length_c   1.000
_cell.angle_alpha   90.00
_cell.angle_beta   90.00
_cell.angle_gamma   90.00
#
_symmetry.space_group_name_H-M   'P 1'
#
loop_
_entity.id
_entity.type
_entity.pdbx_description
1 polymer ?
#
loop_
_entity_poly.entity_id
_entity_poly.type
_entity_poly.pdbx_seq_one_letter_code
_entity_poly.pdbx_strand_id
1 'polypeptide(L)'
;MICKNCGVDNKEHALFCSGCGQKLKNICPNCNYENEEGSKFCIKCGTRLDETSKKTKTKNVNSSINTNNVLNLITKILKITSFSLCLILILLTIGASFTNILS
;
A
#
# COMPACT_ATOMS: atom_id res chain seq x y z
N MET A 1 38.12 12.57 -15.08
CA MET A 1 38.12 11.64 -13.94
C MET A 1 38.11 10.22 -14.47
N ILE A 2 39.01 9.37 -13.99
CA ILE A 2 39.15 7.99 -14.47
C ILE A 2 38.10 7.08 -13.80
N CYS A 3 37.31 6.37 -14.59
CA CYS A 3 36.34 5.40 -14.09
C CYS A 3 37.06 4.21 -13.45
N LYS A 4 36.79 3.93 -12.17
CA LYS A 4 37.39 2.79 -11.46
C LYS A 4 36.95 1.42 -11.96
N ASN A 5 35.83 1.35 -12.69
CA ASN A 5 35.29 0.11 -13.23
C ASN A 5 35.87 -0.26 -14.61
N CYS A 6 36.04 0.72 -15.52
CA CYS A 6 36.48 0.44 -16.90
C CYS A 6 37.68 1.26 -17.38
N GLY A 7 38.21 2.18 -16.58
CA GLY A 7 39.40 2.97 -16.92
C GLY A 7 39.18 4.15 -17.87
N VAL A 8 37.97 4.36 -18.40
CA VAL A 8 37.67 5.50 -19.29
C VAL A 8 37.78 6.83 -18.56
N ASP A 9 38.41 7.82 -19.19
CA ASP A 9 38.42 9.20 -18.70
C ASP A 9 37.10 9.90 -19.01
N ASN A 10 36.49 10.48 -17.97
CA ASN A 10 35.20 11.15 -18.01
C ASN A 10 35.34 12.62 -17.65
N LYS A 11 34.39 13.45 -18.08
CA LYS A 11 34.31 14.86 -17.63
C LYS A 11 34.17 14.92 -16.11
N GLU A 12 34.70 15.98 -15.50
CA GLU A 12 34.71 16.17 -14.04
C GLU A 12 33.31 16.09 -13.40
N HIS A 13 32.30 16.62 -14.10
CA HIS A 13 30.89 16.63 -13.67
C HIS A 13 30.04 15.50 -14.29
N ALA A 14 30.67 14.46 -14.86
CA ALA A 14 29.91 13.35 -15.41
C ALA A 14 29.19 12.58 -14.28
N LEU A 15 27.86 12.42 -14.38
CA LEU A 15 27.09 11.65 -13.40
C LEU A 15 27.25 10.14 -13.60
N PHE A 16 27.51 9.72 -14.85
CA PHE A 16 27.69 8.33 -15.25
C PHE A 16 28.89 8.21 -16.19
N CYS A 17 29.55 7.06 -16.18
CA CYS A 17 30.65 6.74 -17.07
C CYS A 17 30.16 6.58 -18.51
N SER A 18 30.78 7.30 -19.45
CA SER A 18 30.46 7.22 -20.89
C SER A 18 30.81 5.87 -21.52
N GLY A 19 31.71 5.09 -20.91
CA GLY A 19 32.14 3.78 -21.42
C GLY A 19 31.31 2.61 -20.89
N CYS A 20 31.04 2.57 -19.58
CA CYS A 20 30.41 1.40 -18.93
C CYS A 20 29.11 1.71 -18.17
N GLY A 21 28.67 2.97 -18.11
CA GLY A 21 27.44 3.37 -17.41
C GLY A 21 27.52 3.40 -15.89
N GLN A 22 28.66 3.05 -15.28
CA GLN A 22 28.84 3.14 -13.82
C GLN A 22 28.55 4.57 -13.32
N LYS A 23 27.79 4.70 -12.24
CA LYS A 23 27.51 6.01 -11.62
C LYS A 23 28.79 6.57 -11.01
N LEU A 24 29.13 7.82 -11.34
CA LEU A 24 30.37 8.47 -10.88
C LEU A 24 30.12 9.52 -9.79
N LYS A 25 28.91 10.09 -9.73
CA LYS A 25 28.51 11.11 -8.74
C LYS A 25 27.11 10.84 -8.19
N ASN A 26 26.86 11.23 -6.94
CA ASN A 26 25.57 11.20 -6.26
C ASN A 26 25.04 12.62 -6.04
N ILE A 27 23.91 12.96 -6.66
CA ILE A 27 23.20 14.22 -6.40
C ILE A 27 22.47 14.12 -5.06
N CYS A 28 22.70 15.10 -4.19
CA CYS A 28 21.97 15.19 -2.93
C CYS A 28 20.49 15.55 -3.19
N PRO A 29 19.52 14.77 -2.69
CA PRO A 29 18.09 15.07 -2.91
C PRO A 29 17.59 16.28 -2.13
N ASN A 30 18.35 16.76 -1.14
CA ASN A 30 17.96 17.88 -0.29
C ASN A 30 18.52 19.23 -0.78
N CYS A 31 19.78 19.25 -1.25
CA CYS A 31 20.46 20.49 -1.61
C CYS A 31 21.06 20.50 -3.03
N ASN A 32 20.82 19.45 -3.81
CA ASN A 32 21.27 19.25 -5.19
C ASN A 32 22.80 19.27 -5.40
N TYR A 33 23.59 19.17 -4.33
CA TYR A 33 25.04 19.11 -4.45
C TYR A 33 25.52 17.79 -5.06
N GLU A 34 26.53 17.87 -5.94
CA GLU A 34 27.22 16.73 -6.56
C GLU A 34 28.25 16.13 -5.58
N ASN A 35 27.99 14.91 -5.10
CA ASN A 35 28.91 14.18 -4.21
C ASN A 35 29.61 13.06 -4.98
N GLU A 36 30.78 12.62 -4.54
CA GLU A 36 31.47 11.47 -5.14
C GLU A 36 30.66 10.17 -5.01
N GLU A 37 30.88 9.24 -5.93
CA GLU A 37 30.41 7.87 -5.80
C GLU A 37 30.83 7.26 -4.44
N GLY A 38 29.90 6.56 -3.79
CA GLY A 38 30.14 5.93 -2.48
C GLY A 38 29.99 6.86 -1.26
N SER A 39 29.79 8.17 -1.46
CA SER A 39 29.48 9.10 -0.37
C SER A 39 28.22 8.67 0.40
N LYS A 40 28.35 8.42 1.71
CA LYS A 40 27.22 8.05 2.57
C LYS A 40 26.38 9.26 3.00
N PHE A 41 27.00 10.42 3.11
CA PHE A 41 26.36 11.69 3.51
C PHE A 41 26.78 12.80 2.54
N CYS A 42 25.93 13.81 2.40
CA CYS A 42 26.24 14.99 1.61
C CYS A 42 27.23 15.88 2.35
N ILE A 43 28.34 16.23 1.70
CA ILE A 43 29.37 17.09 2.30
C ILE A 43 28.89 18.53 2.53
N LYS A 44 27.88 18.99 1.78
CA LYS A 44 27.35 20.34 1.89
C LYS A 44 26.30 20.51 2.99
N CYS A 45 25.41 19.53 3.18
CA CYS A 45 24.26 19.67 4.09
C CYS A 45 24.06 18.52 5.08
N GLY A 46 24.90 17.47 5.05
CA GLY A 46 24.82 16.34 5.96
C GLY A 46 23.70 15.33 5.65
N THR A 47 22.85 15.54 4.64
CA THR A 47 21.80 14.59 4.26
C THR A 47 22.39 13.23 3.86
N ARG A 48 21.83 12.13 4.36
CA ARG A 48 22.26 10.78 4.02
C ARG A 48 21.90 10.43 2.56
N LEU A 49 22.86 9.89 1.81
CA LEU A 49 22.76 9.64 0.36
C LEU A 49 22.54 8.16 0.01
N ASP A 50 22.78 7.24 0.96
CA ASP A 50 22.62 5.79 0.79
C ASP A 50 21.15 5.32 0.88
N GLU A 51 20.22 6.21 1.20
CA GLU A 51 18.80 5.89 1.37
C GLU A 51 18.07 5.58 0.06
N THR A 52 18.65 5.88 -1.11
CA THR A 52 17.99 5.58 -2.39
C THR A 52 17.85 4.09 -2.69
N SER A 53 18.58 3.20 -2.01
CA SER A 53 18.38 1.74 -2.13
C SER A 53 17.46 1.15 -1.06
N LYS A 54 17.07 1.94 -0.05
CA LYS A 54 16.00 1.63 0.89
C LYS A 54 14.85 2.61 0.69
N LYS A 55 14.35 2.74 -0.55
CA LYS A 55 12.90 2.93 -0.67
C LYS A 55 12.27 1.69 -0.06
N THR A 56 11.91 1.83 1.21
CA THR A 56 10.63 1.41 1.76
C THR A 56 9.92 0.49 0.79
N LYS A 57 9.88 -0.81 1.10
CA LYS A 57 8.67 -1.58 0.82
C LYS A 57 7.54 -0.73 1.37
N THR A 58 6.96 0.12 0.55
CA THR A 58 5.61 0.58 0.74
C THR A 58 4.88 -0.74 0.87
N LYS A 59 4.54 -1.11 2.10
CA LYS A 59 3.46 -2.06 2.30
C LYS A 59 2.33 -1.35 1.59
N ASN A 60 2.12 -1.74 0.34
CA ASN A 60 0.87 -1.54 -0.32
C ASN A 60 -0.09 -2.25 0.64
N VAL A 61 -0.68 -1.47 1.53
CA VAL A 61 -1.85 -1.89 2.29
C VAL A 61 -2.97 -1.78 1.27
N ASN A 62 -2.94 -2.61 0.23
CA ASN A 62 -4.16 -3.14 -0.33
C ASN A 62 -4.68 -4.02 0.79
N SER A 63 -5.38 -3.39 1.72
CA SER A 63 -6.32 -4.02 2.60
C SER A 63 -7.18 -4.93 1.72
N SER A 64 -6.87 -6.23 1.73
CA SER A 64 -7.81 -7.26 1.31
C SER A 64 -9.04 -7.09 2.21
N ILE A 65 -10.00 -6.30 1.74
CA ILE A 65 -11.35 -6.32 2.27
C ILE A 65 -11.83 -7.74 1.97
N ASN A 66 -11.87 -8.58 3.01
CA ASN A 66 -12.35 -9.95 2.90
C ASN A 66 -13.86 -9.91 2.61
N THR A 67 -14.22 -9.94 1.34
CA THR A 67 -15.59 -9.91 0.81
C THR A 67 -16.48 -11.03 1.37
N ASN A 68 -15.88 -12.14 1.80
CA ASN A 68 -16.60 -13.26 2.42
C ASN A 68 -17.29 -12.86 3.72
N ASN A 69 -16.74 -11.90 4.47
CA ASN A 69 -17.32 -11.44 5.73
C ASN A 69 -18.55 -10.55 5.49
N VAL A 70 -18.51 -9.71 4.45
CA VAL A 70 -19.64 -8.83 4.08
C VAL A 70 -20.80 -9.65 3.53
N LEU A 71 -20.52 -10.64 2.67
CA LEU A 71 -21.56 -11.49 2.10
C LEU A 71 -22.22 -12.41 3.15
N ASN A 72 -21.44 -12.91 4.12
CA ASN A 72 -21.98 -13.69 5.24
C ASN A 72 -22.84 -12.83 6.18
N LEU A 73 -22.49 -11.55 6.37
CA LEU A 73 -23.29 -10.63 7.19
C LEU A 73 -24.64 -10.33 6.53
N ILE A 74 -24.66 -10.04 5.22
CA ILE A 74 -25.89 -9.76 4.48
C ILE A 74 -26.81 -10.99 4.47
N THR A 75 -26.26 -12.19 4.23
CA THR A 75 -27.06 -13.42 4.21
C THR A 75 -27.63 -13.79 5.58
N LYS A 76 -26.94 -13.48 6.69
CA LYS A 76 -27.50 -13.62 8.04
C LYS A 76 -28.68 -12.67 8.29
N ILE A 77 -28.56 -11.41 7.88
CA ILE A 77 -29.62 -10.40 8.05
C ILE A 77 -30.87 -10.78 7.24
N LEU A 78 -30.71 -11.19 5.98
CA LEU A 78 -31.85 -11.59 5.15
C LEU A 78 -32.61 -12.81 5.70
N LYS A 79 -31.90 -13.75 6.33
CA LYS A 79 -32.50 -14.94 6.96
C LYS A 79 -33.24 -14.60 8.25
N ILE A 80 -32.67 -13.75 9.11
CA ILE A 80 -33.30 -13.40 10.39
C ILE A 80 -34.58 -12.59 10.21
N THR A 81 -34.61 -11.67 9.23
CA THR A 81 -35.79 -10.87 8.90
C THR A 81 -36.93 -11.75 8.35
N SER A 82 -36.58 -12.74 7.52
CA SER A 82 -37.56 -13.67 6.95
C SER A 82 -38.20 -14.56 8.02
N PHE A 83 -37.40 -15.07 8.96
CA PHE A 83 -37.89 -15.89 10.07
C PHE A 83 -38.76 -15.09 11.03
N SER A 84 -38.33 -13.88 11.40
CA SER A 84 -39.11 -12.99 12.27
C SER A 84 -40.44 -12.60 11.64
N LEU A 85 -40.46 -12.28 10.34
CA LEU A 85 -41.71 -11.95 9.63
C LEU A 85 -42.65 -13.15 9.58
N CYS A 86 -42.13 -14.34 9.32
CA CYS A 86 -42.92 -15.57 9.32
C CYS A 86 -43.55 -15.85 10.69
N LEU A 87 -42.78 -15.71 11.77
CA LEU A 87 -43.28 -15.90 13.14
C LEU A 87 -44.38 -14.88 13.48
N ILE A 88 -44.20 -13.61 13.10
CA ILE A 88 -45.22 -12.57 13.30
C ILE A 88 -46.50 -12.93 12.56
N LEU A 89 -46.42 -13.36 11.29
CA LEU A 89 -47.60 -13.77 10.51
C LEU A 89 -48.30 -14.99 11.12
N ILE A 90 -47.56 -15.97 11.64
CA ILE A 90 -48.12 -17.15 12.32
C ILE A 90 -48.85 -16.75 13.60
N LEU A 91 -48.29 -15.83 14.40
CA LEU A 91 -48.95 -15.35 15.61
C LEU A 91 -50.24 -14.57 15.29
N LEU A 92 -50.26 -13.81 14.20
CA LEU A 92 -51.47 -13.10 13.74
C LEU A 92 -52.57 -14.06 13.28
N THR A 93 -52.24 -15.13 12.55
CA THR A 93 -53.24 -16.12 12.08
C THR A 93 -53.78 -16.99 13.21
N ILE A 94 -52.93 -17.37 14.16
CA ILE A 94 -53.37 -18.08 15.37
C ILE A 94 -54.26 -17.17 16.21
N GLY A 95 -53.87 -15.91 16.43
CA GLY A 95 -54.66 -14.93 17.18
C GLY A 95 -56.05 -14.71 16.57
N ALA A 96 -56.13 -14.57 15.24
CA ALA A 96 -57.41 -14.43 14.52
C ALA A 96 -58.29 -15.69 14.62
N SER A 97 -57.69 -16.88 14.73
CA SER A 97 -58.43 -18.14 14.89
C SER A 97 -59.04 -18.25 16.30
N PHE A 98 -58.30 -17.80 17.33
CA PHE A 98 -58.80 -17.77 18.71
C PHE A 98 -59.96 -16.80 18.91
N THR A 99 -59.93 -15.62 18.26
CA THR A 99 -61.04 -14.66 18.35
C THR A 99 -62.34 -15.18 17.72
N ASN A 100 -62.24 -16.00 16.67
CA ASN A 100 -63.41 -16.60 16.00
C ASN A 100 -64.03 -17.77 16.77
N ILE A 101 -63.30 -18.41 17.70
CA ILE A 101 -63.80 -19.52 18.53
C ILE A 101 -64.55 -19.02 19.78
N LEU A 102 -64.29 -17.77 20.20
CA LEU A 102 -64.88 -17.16 21.40
C LEU A 102 -66.11 -16.27 21.10
N SER A 103 -66.53 -16.15 19.83
CA SER A 103 -67.78 -15.51 19.39
C SER A 103 -68.82 -16.57 19.03
#